data_AF-A0A843HHD5-F1
#
_entry.id   AF-A0A843HHD5-F1
#
_cell.length_a   1.000
_cell.length_b   1.000
_cell.length_c   1.000
_cell.angle_alpha   90.00
_cell.angle_beta   90.00
_cell.angle_gamma   90.00
#
_symmetry.space_group_name_H-M   'P 1'
#
loop_
_entity.id
_entity.type
_entity.pdbx_description
1 polymer ?
#
loop_
_entity_poly.entity_id
_entity_poly.type
_entity_poly.pdbx_seq_one_letter_code
_entity_poly.pdbx_strand_id
1 'polypeptide(L)' 'MSESEHRMIEILRILNVQEKPIGSKVIADELKTKGYNLGERAVRYHMQILDEKGYTERKGYSGRVIT' A
#
# COMPACT_ATOMS: atom_id res chain seq x y z
N MET A 1 4.74 -2.99 17.92
CA MET A 1 4.51 -2.19 16.70
C MET A 1 3.13 -1.58 16.78
N SER A 2 2.94 -0.41 16.21
CA SER A 2 1.64 0.28 16.14
C SER A 2 0.77 -0.29 15.03
N GLU A 3 -0.56 -0.10 15.13
CA GLU A 3 -1.53 -0.43 14.08
C GLU A 3 -1.15 0.16 12.70
N SER A 4 -0.58 1.38 12.71
CA SER A 4 -0.12 2.05 11.50
C SER A 4 1.05 1.31 10.84
N GLU A 5 2.01 0.84 11.65
CA GLU A 5 3.14 0.06 11.15
C GLU A 5 2.71 -1.30 10.60
N HIS A 6 1.77 -1.99 11.27
CA HIS A 6 1.19 -3.23 10.76
C HIS A 6 0.53 -3.03 9.39
N ARG A 7 -0.25 -1.95 9.23
CA ARG A 7 -0.87 -1.60 7.94
C ARG A 7 0.15 -1.30 6.86
N MET A 8 1.21 -0.56 7.18
CA MET A 8 2.29 -0.27 6.22
C MET A 8 3.01 -1.55 5.77
N ILE A 9 3.32 -2.47 6.70
CA ILE A 9 3.93 -3.76 6.35
C ILE A 9 3.01 -4.57 5.44
N GLU A 10 1.71 -4.60 5.73
CA GLU A 10 0.78 -5.37 4.91
C GLU A 10 0.61 -4.76 3.51
N ILE A 11 0.62 -3.44 3.39
CA ILE A 11 0.66 -2.75 2.09
C ILE A 11 1.91 -3.15 1.29
N LEU A 12 3.08 -3.17 1.94
CA LEU A 12 4.32 -3.60 1.27
C LEU A 12 4.25 -5.06 0.82
N ARG A 13 3.68 -5.96 1.63
CA ARG A 13 3.46 -7.37 1.23
C ARG A 13 2.55 -7.49 0.01
N ILE A 14 1.48 -6.71 -0.02
CA ILE A 14 0.56 -6.68 -1.17
C ILE A 14 1.28 -6.16 -2.41
N LEU A 15 2.10 -5.10 -2.31
CA LEU A 15 2.86 -4.59 -3.44
C LEU A 15 3.93 -5.59 -3.93
N ASN A 16 4.59 -6.31 -3.03
CA ASN A 16 5.67 -7.23 -3.35
C ASN A 16 5.23 -8.45 -4.19
N VAL A 17 3.96 -8.84 -4.14
CA VAL A 17 3.43 -9.98 -4.91
C VAL A 17 2.90 -9.57 -6.29
N GLN A 18 2.93 -8.28 -6.63
CA GLN A 18 2.31 -7.75 -7.84
C GLN A 18 3.37 -7.46 -8.89
N GLU A 19 3.15 -7.95 -10.11
CA GLU A 19 4.06 -7.72 -11.24
C GLU A 19 3.93 -6.31 -11.84
N LYS A 20 2.89 -5.57 -11.46
CA LYS A 20 2.55 -4.26 -12.02
C LYS A 20 2.28 -3.26 -10.91
N PRO A 21 2.46 -1.95 -11.17
CA PRO A 21 2.04 -0.93 -10.22
C PRO A 21 0.55 -1.07 -9.94
N ILE A 22 0.15 -1.04 -8.67
CA ILE A 22 -1.25 -1.05 -8.27
C ILE A 22 -1.61 0.16 -7.41
N GLY A 23 -2.84 0.61 -7.56
CA GLY A 23 -3.37 1.80 -6.87
C GLY A 23 -3.97 1.50 -5.50
N SER A 24 -4.32 2.58 -4.80
CA SER A 24 -4.92 2.53 -3.46
C SER A 24 -6.19 1.70 -3.37
N LYS A 25 -7.01 1.72 -4.43
CA LYS A 25 -8.28 0.98 -4.44
C LYS A 25 -8.05 -0.52 -4.35
N VAL A 26 -7.19 -1.05 -5.22
CA VAL A 26 -6.83 -2.47 -5.24
C VAL A 26 -6.23 -2.90 -3.91
N ILE A 27 -5.31 -2.10 -3.36
CA ILE A 27 -4.69 -2.39 -2.07
C ILE A 27 -5.72 -2.36 -0.92
N ALA A 28 -6.69 -1.43 -0.95
CA ALA A 28 -7.76 -1.39 0.06
C ALA A 28 -8.64 -2.66 0.00
N ASP A 29 -8.97 -3.11 -1.21
CA ASP A 29 -9.75 -4.33 -1.41
C ASP A 29 -8.98 -5.57 -0.90
N GLU A 30 -7.68 -5.68 -1.21
CA GLU A 30 -6.80 -6.75 -0.70
C GLU A 30 -6.62 -6.71 0.83
N LEU A 31 -6.50 -5.52 1.40
CA LEU A 31 -6.44 -5.35 2.86
C LEU A 31 -7.73 -5.84 3.52
N LYS A 32 -8.88 -5.54 2.91
CA LYS A 32 -10.18 -5.97 3.41
C LYS A 32 -10.34 -7.49 3.40
N THR A 33 -9.85 -8.19 2.36
CA THR A 33 -9.88 -9.67 2.34
C THR A 33 -9.02 -10.28 3.45
N LYS A 34 -7.99 -9.56 3.91
CA LYS A 34 -7.11 -9.96 5.03
C LYS A 34 -7.58 -9.46 6.41
N GLY A 35 -8.80 -8.90 6.50
CA GLY A 35 -9.40 -8.45 7.76
C GLY A 35 -9.07 -7.02 8.18
N TYR A 36 -8.35 -6.25 7.36
CA TYR A 36 -8.07 -4.84 7.63
C TYR A 36 -9.17 -3.95 7.04
N ASN A 37 -9.92 -3.27 7.89
CA ASN A 37 -10.91 -2.30 7.43
C ASN A 37 -10.24 -0.93 7.15
N LEU A 38 -9.57 -0.83 6.00
CA LEU A 38 -8.83 0.37 5.60
C LEU A 38 -9.40 0.97 4.31
N GLY A 39 -9.93 2.20 4.39
CA GLY A 39 -10.44 2.91 3.23
C GLY A 39 -9.32 3.38 2.28
N GLU A 40 -9.66 3.56 1.01
CA GLU A 40 -8.73 3.95 -0.05
C GLU A 40 -7.89 5.21 0.28
N ARG A 41 -8.51 6.22 0.92
CA ARG A 41 -7.81 7.44 1.35
C ARG A 41 -6.72 7.16 2.40
N ALA A 42 -7.00 6.27 3.35
CA ALA A 42 -6.03 5.88 4.38
C ALA A 42 -4.88 5.06 3.76
N VAL A 43 -5.19 4.19 2.78
CA VAL A 43 -4.16 3.49 2.01
C VAL A 43 -3.26 4.47 1.26
N ARG A 44 -3.82 5.49 0.59
CA ARG A 44 -3.02 6.55 -0.05
C ARG A 44 -2.08 7.26 0.91
N TYR A 45 -2.55 7.54 2.12
CA TYR A 45 -1.74 8.17 3.15
C TYR A 45 -0.55 7.29 3.54
N HIS A 46 -0.76 6.00 3.87
CA HIS A 46 0.34 5.09 4.18
C HIS A 46 1.31 4.92 3.02
N MET A 47 0.80 4.82 1.79
CA MET A 47 1.64 4.73 0.61
C MET A 47 2.50 5.96 0.39
N GLN A 48 2.02 7.17 0.71
CA GLN A 48 2.85 8.37 0.64
C GLN A 48 4.00 8.31 1.66
N ILE A 49 3.73 7.83 2.88
CA ILE A 49 4.77 7.62 3.90
C ILE A 49 5.80 6.59 3.41
N LEU A 50 5.35 5.52 2.74
CA LEU A 50 6.25 4.51 2.18
C LEU A 50 7.12 5.08 1.06
N ASP A 51 6.59 5.98 0.22
CA ASP A 51 7.38 6.72 -0.78
C ASP A 51 8.44 7.60 -0.10
N GLU A 52 8.05 8.37 0.93
CA GLU A 52 8.94 9.25 1.69
C GLU A 52 10.07 8.47 2.40
N LYS A 53 9.82 7.21 2.75
CA LYS A 53 10.81 6.29 3.32
C LYS A 53 11.65 5.55 2.28
N GLY A 54 11.35 5.70 0.98
CA GLY A 54 12.06 5.02 -0.10
C GLY A 54 11.73 3.53 -0.24
N TYR A 55 10.62 3.06 0.34
CA TYR A 55 10.19 1.67 0.22
C TYR A 55 9.29 1.42 -1.00
N THR A 56 8.66 2.47 -1.51
CA THR A 56 7.82 2.40 -2.70
C THR A 56 8.10 3.56 -3.64
N GLU A 57 7.77 3.37 -4.92
CA GLU A 57 7.88 4.41 -5.93
C GLU A 57 6.56 4.57 -6.67
N ARG A 58 6.09 5.81 -6.81
CA ARG A 58 4.89 6.14 -7.58
C ARG A 58 5.16 6.10 -9.08
N LYS A 59 4.45 5.22 -9.80
CA LYS A 59 4.46 5.13 -11.26
C LYS A 59 3.25 5.86 -11.86
N GLY A 60 3.24 7.20 -11.74
CA GLY A 60 2.19 8.05 -12.29
C GLY A 60 0.78 7.75 -11.74
N TYR A 61 -0.16 7.49 -12.64
CA TYR A 61 -1.54 7.08 -12.31
C TYR A 61 -1.72 5.57 -12.16
N SER A 62 -0.71 4.77 -12.55
CA SER A 62 -0.78 3.30 -12.50
C SER A 62 -0.71 2.77 -11.06
N GLY A 63 -0.09 3.51 -10.14
CA GLY A 63 -0.01 3.14 -8.74
C GLY A 63 1.41 3.19 -8.20
N ARG A 64 1.78 2.19 -7.39
CA ARG A 64 3.12 2.06 -6.77
C ARG A 64 3.74 0.69 -6.98
N VAL A 65 5.06 0.66 -6.93
CA VAL A 65 5.90 -0.55 -6.92
C VAL A 65 6.81 -0.51 -5.70
N ILE A 66 7.30 -1.67 -5.26
CA ILE A 66 8.35 -1.77 -4.24
C ILE A 66 9.71 -1.39 -4.85
N THR A 67 10.63 -0.84 -4.05
CA THR A 67 12.00 -0.49 -4.45
C THR A 67 13.02 -1.51 -3.95
#